data_AF-A0A166VCJ1-F1
#
_entry.id   AF-A0A166VCJ1-F1
#
_cell.length_a   1.000
_cell.length_b   1.000
_cell.length_c   1.000
_cell.angle_alpha   90.00
_cell.angle_beta   90.00
_cell.angle_gamma   90.00
#
_symmetry.space_group_name_H-M   'P 1'
#
loop_
_entity.id
_entity.type
_entity.pdbx_description
1 polymer ?
#
loop_
_entity_poly.entity_id
_entity_poly.type
_entity_poly.pdbx_seq_one_letter_code
_entity_poly.pdbx_strand_id
1 'polypeptide(L)' 'MSYYEGVLNPALVGKNDKVLLQQDACYDHTRYSEIFSENLYMLENCSIARGINSTTSIKLIDDLTWVDLLAKSDKSITW' A
#
# COMPACT_ATOMS: atom_id res chain seq x y z
N MET A 1 -4.20 5.86 -15.87
CA MET A 1 -3.72 4.62 -16.51
C MET A 1 -3.41 3.68 -15.36
N SER A 2 -4.18 2.60 -15.18
CA SER A 2 -3.97 1.66 -14.06
C SER A 2 -3.03 0.55 -14.52
N TYR A 3 -1.94 0.33 -13.79
CA TYR A 3 -0.92 -0.65 -14.17
C TYR A 3 -1.30 -2.08 -13.79
N TYR A 4 -2.24 -2.25 -12.86
CA TYR A 4 -2.59 -3.55 -12.27
C TYR A 4 -4.06 -3.96 -12.53
N GLU A 5 -4.55 -3.80 -13.76
CA GLU A 5 -5.88 -4.30 -14.15
C GLU A 5 -5.91 -5.85 -14.17
N GLY A 6 -6.88 -6.44 -13.47
CA GLY A 6 -7.13 -7.89 -13.48
C GLY A 6 -6.44 -8.75 -12.42
N VAL A 7 -5.53 -8.22 -11.60
CA VAL A 7 -4.71 -9.02 -10.66
C VAL A 7 -5.16 -8.91 -9.19
N LEU A 8 -5.80 -7.81 -8.81
CA LEU A 8 -6.21 -7.58 -7.43
C LEU A 8 -7.56 -8.23 -7.12
N ASN A 9 -7.57 -9.26 -6.28
CA ASN A 9 -8.79 -9.78 -5.65
C ASN A 9 -8.89 -9.27 -4.19
N PRO A 10 -9.73 -8.26 -3.90
CA PRO A 10 -9.86 -7.70 -2.55
C PRO A 10 -10.31 -8.72 -1.50
N ALA A 11 -10.97 -9.81 -1.91
CA ALA A 11 -11.42 -10.85 -0.99
C ALA A 11 -10.27 -11.64 -0.34
N LEU A 12 -9.05 -11.51 -0.86
CA LEU A 12 -7.84 -12.11 -0.26
C LEU A 12 -7.24 -11.25 0.87
N VAL A 13 -7.71 -10.02 1.03
CA VAL A 13 -7.23 -9.08 2.05
C VAL A 13 -8.31 -8.96 3.13
N GLY A 14 -8.02 -9.52 4.30
CA GLY A 14 -8.87 -9.41 5.47
C GLY A 14 -8.88 -7.99 6.06
N LYS A 15 -9.89 -7.70 6.88
CA LYS A 15 -10.08 -6.37 7.50
C LYS A 15 -8.87 -5.89 8.33
N ASN A 16 -8.12 -6.82 8.93
CA ASN A 16 -6.97 -6.51 9.78
C ASN A 16 -5.63 -6.63 9.05
N ASP A 17 -5.64 -7.04 7.78
CA ASP A 17 -4.43 -7.13 6.98
C ASP A 17 -3.95 -5.71 6.65
N LYS A 18 -2.65 -5.56 6.44
CA LYS A 18 -2.06 -4.29 6.03
C LYS A 18 -1.67 -4.39 4.56
N VAL A 19 -2.07 -3.39 3.78
CA VAL A 19 -1.70 -3.29 2.36
C VAL A 19 -0.64 -2.22 2.22
N LEU A 20 0.49 -2.55 1.61
CA LEU A 20 1.61 -1.62 1.45
C LEU A 20 1.93 -1.43 -0.04
N LEU A 21 1.85 -0.19 -0.51
CA LEU A 21 2.26 0.22 -1.84
C LEU A 21 3.75 0.60 -1.84
N GLN A 22 4.53 -0.09 -2.65
CA GLN A 22 5.94 0.21 -2.90
C GLN A 22 6.23 0.20 -4.40
N GLN A 23 7.32 0.84 -4.79
CA GLN A 23 7.74 0.91 -6.18
C GLN A 23 6.58 1.39 -7.08
N ASP A 24 6.37 0.77 -8.24
CA ASP A 24 5.39 1.25 -9.22
C ASP A 24 3.94 1.04 -8.80
N ALA A 25 3.67 0.21 -7.78
CA ALA A 25 2.34 0.09 -7.18
C ALA A 25 1.82 1.42 -6.62
N CYS A 26 2.72 2.36 -6.29
CA CYS A 26 2.35 3.69 -5.85
C CYS A 26 1.57 4.49 -6.92
N TYR A 27 1.76 4.22 -8.21
CA TYR A 27 1.00 4.94 -9.25
C TYR A 27 -0.51 4.68 -9.18
N ASP A 28 -0.92 3.49 -8.72
CA ASP A 28 -2.33 3.11 -8.57
C ASP A 28 -2.93 3.48 -7.20
N HIS A 29 -2.24 4.32 -6.42
CA HIS A 29 -2.62 4.68 -5.05
C HIS A 29 -4.08 5.12 -4.88
N THR A 30 -4.63 5.90 -5.82
CA THR A 30 -6.04 6.33 -5.79
C THR A 30 -6.99 5.14 -5.80
N ARG A 31 -6.77 4.17 -6.70
CA ARG A 31 -7.59 2.96 -6.82
C ARG A 31 -7.50 2.10 -5.55
N TYR A 32 -6.28 1.89 -5.03
CA TYR A 32 -6.12 1.14 -3.79
C TYR A 32 -6.76 1.86 -2.60
N SER A 33 -6.77 3.20 -2.59
CA SER A 33 -7.35 3.99 -1.51
C SER A 33 -8.87 3.93 -1.43
N GLU A 34 -9.55 3.66 -2.56
CA GLU A 34 -10.99 3.40 -2.62
C GLU A 34 -11.35 2.01 -2.08
N ILE A 35 -10.43 1.04 -2.22
CA ILE A 35 -10.65 -0.36 -1.83
C ILE A 35 -10.22 -0.61 -0.37
N PHE A 36 -9.12 0.01 0.08
CA PHE A 36 -8.43 -0.28 1.34
C PHE A 36 -8.26 0.98 2.21
N SER A 37 -9.33 1.75 2.40
CA SER A 37 -9.26 3.09 3.01
C SER A 37 -8.73 3.13 4.46
N GLU A 38 -8.78 2.03 5.21
CA GLU A 38 -8.39 1.99 6.63
C GLU A 38 -7.00 1.40 6.88
N ASN A 39 -6.53 0.55 5.95
CA ASN A 39 -5.38 -0.32 6.10
C ASN A 39 -4.36 -0.20 4.96
N LEU A 40 -4.39 0.90 4.20
CA LEU A 40 -3.45 1.20 3.13
C LEU A 40 -2.29 2.06 3.61
N TYR A 41 -1.09 1.61 3.26
CA TYR A 41 0.18 2.22 3.58
C TYR A 41 1.00 2.43 2.31
N MET A 42 1.93 3.37 2.33
CA MET A 42 2.91 3.59 1.26
C MET A 42 4.24 4.05 1.85
N LEU A 43 5.35 3.59 1.28
CA LEU A 43 6.67 4.10 1.67
C LEU A 43 6.81 5.58 1.29
N GLU A 44 7.20 6.42 2.24
CA GLU A 44 7.46 7.85 2.06
C GLU A 44 8.43 8.11 0.90
N ASN A 45 9.54 7.37 0.87
CA ASN A 45 10.54 7.44 -0.19
C ASN A 45 9.94 7.13 -1.58
N CYS A 46 8.99 6.20 -1.66
CA CYS A 46 8.31 5.88 -2.92
C CYS A 46 7.35 6.97 -3.35
N SER A 47 6.63 7.59 -2.41
CA SER A 47 5.76 8.74 -2.68
C SER A 47 6.55 9.92 -3.23
N ILE A 48 7.67 10.25 -2.58
CA ILE A 48 8.58 11.34 -2.98
C ILE A 48 9.18 11.07 -4.35
N ALA A 49 9.75 9.87 -4.56
CA ALA A 49 10.41 9.52 -5.81
C ALA A 49 9.47 9.57 -7.03
N ARG A 50 8.16 9.38 -6.82
CA ARG A 50 7.15 9.36 -7.88
C ARG A 50 6.34 10.65 -7.98
N GLY A 51 6.61 11.64 -7.13
CA GLY A 51 5.87 12.90 -7.10
C GLY A 51 4.40 12.73 -6.75
N ILE A 52 4.06 11.71 -5.93
CA ILE A 52 2.69 11.45 -5.49
C ILE A 52 2.44 12.27 -4.22
N ASN A 53 1.43 13.14 -4.27
CA ASN A 53 0.89 13.80 -3.09
C ASN A 53 -0.12 12.84 -2.45
N SER A 54 0.20 12.30 -1.28
CA SER A 54 -0.68 11.35 -0.60
C SER A 54 -2.07 11.96 -0.36
N THR A 55 -3.09 11.29 -0.86
CA THR A 55 -4.49 11.58 -0.51
C THR A 55 -4.75 11.19 0.94
N THR A 56 -5.84 11.74 1.53
CA THR A 56 -6.16 11.70 2.96
C THR A 56 -6.29 10.30 3.59
N SER A 57 -6.35 9.23 2.79
CA SER A 57 -6.56 7.85 3.25
C SER A 57 -5.30 6.97 3.25
N ILE A 58 -4.16 7.43 2.70
CA ILE A 58 -2.93 6.63 2.63
C ILE A 58 -2.00 7.01 3.76
N LYS A 59 -1.62 6.02 4.58
CA LYS A 59 -0.63 6.20 5.64
C LYS A 59 0.77 6.11 5.05
N LEU A 60 1.43 7.25 4.92
CA LEU A 60 2.85 7.28 4.59
C LEU A 60 3.68 6.75 5.76
N ILE A 61 4.64 5.88 5.49
CA ILE A 61 5.53 5.29 6.49
C ILE A 61 6.98 5.27 6.00
N ASP A 62 7.93 5.31 6.94
CA ASP A 62 9.34 5.12 6.66
C ASP A 62 9.75 3.63 6.61
N ASP A 63 11.00 3.37 6.24
CA ASP A 63 11.54 2.01 6.13
C ASP A 63 11.57 1.28 7.49
N LEU A 64 11.77 2.01 8.60
CA LEU A 64 11.77 1.43 9.94
C LEU A 64 10.36 0.96 10.36
N THR A 65 9.34 1.79 10.11
CA THR A 65 7.94 1.46 10.37
C THR A 65 7.47 0.31 9.48
N TRP A 66 7.96 0.22 8.23
CA TRP A 66 7.74 -0.95 7.37
C TRP A 66 8.30 -2.22 8.03
N VAL A 67 9.54 -2.18 8.55
CA VAL A 67 10.17 -3.35 9.17
C VAL A 67 9.37 -3.79 10.40
N ASP A 68 8.92 -2.83 11.21
CA ASP A 68 8.05 -3.10 12.35
C ASP A 68 6.70 -3.71 11.96
N LEU A 69 6.10 -3.25 10.84
CA LEU A 69 4.84 -3.81 10.34
C LEU A 69 5.00 -5.25 9.88
N LEU A 70 6.11 -5.57 9.21
CA LEU A 70 6.44 -6.94 8.82
C LEU A 70 6.65 -7.82 10.05
N ALA A 71 7.43 -7.37 11.04
CA ALA A 71 7.71 -8.12 12.25
C ALA A 71 6.45 -8.42 13.08
N LYS A 72 5.45 -7.53 13.02
CA LYS A 72 4.15 -7.66 13.70
C LYS A 72 3.10 -8.42 12.88
N SER A 73 3.44 -8.96 11.72
CA SER A 73 2.50 -9.68 10.85
C SER A 73 2.84 -11.16 10.85
N ASP A 74 1.84 -12.02 11.01
CA ASP A 74 2.06 -13.47 11.05
C ASP A 74 2.64 -14.01 9.73
N LYS A 75 2.27 -13.36 8.62
CA LYS A 75 2.71 -13.67 7.26
C LYS A 75 2.80 -12.39 6.43
N SER A 76 3.66 -12.41 5.42
CA SER A 76 3.69 -11.41 4.36
C SER A 76 3.47 -12.09 3.01
N ILE A 77 2.77 -11.41 2.11
CA ILE A 77 2.55 -11.83 0.72
C ILE A 77 3.02 -10.68 -0.17
N THR A 78 3.89 -11.00 -1.12
CA THR A 78 4.37 -10.04 -2.14
C THR A 78 3.71 -10.39 -3.46
N TRP A 79 3.10 -9.38 -4.09
CA TRP A 79 2.40 -9.46 -5.37
C TRP A 79 3.21 -8.76 -6.46
#